data_AF-A0A0Q5VFS8-F1
#
_entry.id   AF-A0A0Q5VFS8-F1
#
_cell.length_a   1.000
_cell.length_b   1.000
_cell.length_c   1.000
_cell.angle_alpha   90.00
_cell.angle_beta   90.00
_cell.angle_gamma   90.00
#
_symmetry.space_group_name_H-M   'P 1'
#
loop_
_entity.id
_entity.type
_entity.pdbx_description
1 polymer ?
#
loop_
_entity_poly.entity_id
_entity_poly.type
_entity_poly.pdbx_seq_one_letter_code
_entity_poly.pdbx_strand_id
1 'polypeptide(L)'
;MHDPARWGAYRREPLTGRLAPATLRAAWWARTAVRRARRALAADGVDAVVAPPPALPAGARRGVEAVLRRTAPTCLERSLVLQAWLAAHGVPCEVVVGVAGSTGGDGGVRAHAWLDVEAHDPVARGYREIHRLPPR
;
A
#
# COMPACT_ATOMS: atom_id res chain seq x y z
N MET A 1 -11.19 -9.79 3.16
CA MET A 1 -10.45 -10.45 4.26
C MET A 1 -9.27 -11.24 3.68
N HIS A 2 -8.05 -10.80 3.93
CA HIS A 2 -6.83 -11.49 3.47
C HIS A 2 -6.66 -12.89 4.08
N ASP A 3 -6.04 -13.79 3.33
CA ASP A 3 -5.64 -15.12 3.78
C ASP A 3 -4.26 -15.05 4.49
N PRO A 4 -4.18 -15.33 5.81
CA PRO A 4 -2.93 -15.27 6.57
C PRO A 4 -1.83 -16.18 6.00
N ALA A 5 -2.19 -17.31 5.39
CA ALA A 5 -1.22 -18.23 4.81
C ALA A 5 -0.55 -17.63 3.56
N ARG A 6 -1.32 -16.94 2.71
CA ARG A 6 -0.79 -16.25 1.52
C ARG A 6 0.10 -15.08 1.90
N TRP A 7 -0.28 -14.29 2.91
CA TRP A 7 0.55 -13.23 3.46
C TRP A 7 1.87 -13.78 4.02
N GLY A 8 1.81 -14.86 4.80
CA GLY A 8 3.00 -15.53 5.33
C GLY A 8 3.91 -16.11 4.24
N ALA A 9 3.33 -16.73 3.22
CA ALA A 9 4.07 -17.24 2.05
C ALA A 9 4.78 -16.11 1.30
N TYR A 10 4.06 -15.03 0.98
CA TYR A 10 4.64 -13.84 0.35
C TYR A 10 5.82 -13.31 1.17
N ARG A 11 5.65 -13.11 2.49
CA ARG A 11 6.72 -12.57 3.35
C ARG A 11 7.97 -13.44 3.38
N ARG A 12 7.82 -14.77 3.26
CA ARG A 12 8.94 -15.72 3.24
C ARG A 12 9.71 -15.74 1.92
N GLU A 13 9.17 -15.18 0.83
CA GLU A 13 9.93 -15.11 -0.41
C GLU A 13 11.25 -14.34 -0.24
N PRO A 14 12.36 -14.88 -0.76
CA PRO A 14 13.66 -14.24 -0.65
C PRO A 14 13.68 -12.94 -1.45
N LEU A 15 14.28 -11.90 -0.86
CA LEU A 15 14.45 -10.62 -1.54
C LEU A 15 15.42 -10.78 -2.72
N THR A 16 15.06 -10.20 -3.86
CA THR A 16 15.98 -10.12 -4.99
C THR A 16 17.15 -9.18 -4.68
N GLY A 17 18.26 -9.36 -5.40
CA GLY A 17 19.43 -8.50 -5.30
C GLY A 17 19.07 -7.02 -5.50
N ARG A 18 19.71 -6.12 -4.75
CA ARG A 18 19.39 -4.67 -4.75
C ARG A 18 19.46 -4.04 -6.14
N LEU A 19 20.41 -4.48 -6.96
CA LEU A 19 20.65 -4.00 -8.32
C LEU A 19 20.17 -4.99 -9.39
N ALA A 20 19.44 -6.04 -9.00
CA ALA A 20 18.89 -6.98 -9.97
C ALA A 20 17.91 -6.25 -10.89
N PRO A 21 17.84 -6.61 -12.19
CA PRO A 21 16.93 -5.98 -13.14
C PRO A 21 15.46 -5.99 -12.67
N ALA A 22 15.03 -7.07 -12.03
CA ALA A 22 13.69 -7.18 -11.44
C ALA A 22 13.44 -6.12 -10.36
N THR A 23 14.41 -5.89 -9.47
CA THR A 23 14.33 -4.87 -8.41
C THR A 23 14.26 -3.46 -8.99
N LEU A 24 15.05 -3.18 -10.04
CA LEU A 24 15.04 -1.88 -10.71
C LEU A 24 13.71 -1.64 -11.45
N ARG A 25 13.16 -2.67 -12.11
CA ARG A 25 11.84 -2.61 -12.75
C ARG A 25 10.73 -2.41 -11.73
N ALA A 26 10.77 -3.09 -10.58
CA ALA A 26 9.82 -2.90 -9.49
C ALA A 26 9.89 -1.47 -8.92
N ALA A 27 11.10 -0.94 -8.72
CA ALA A 27 11.30 0.44 -8.29
C ALA A 27 10.76 1.44 -9.33
N TRP A 28 11.07 1.24 -10.60
CA TRP A 28 10.57 2.11 -11.67
C TRP A 28 9.04 2.10 -11.72
N TRP A 29 8.43 0.91 -11.70
CA TRP A 29 6.98 0.77 -11.61
C TRP A 29 6.42 1.52 -10.40
N ALA A 30 6.94 1.27 -9.19
CA ALA A 30 6.46 1.91 -7.96
C ALA A 30 6.53 3.45 -8.04
N ARG A 31 7.58 3.99 -8.65
CA ARG A 31 7.72 5.45 -8.85
C ARG A 31 6.64 5.99 -9.78
N THR A 32 6.36 5.29 -10.88
CA THR A 32 5.28 5.67 -11.79
C THR A 32 3.90 5.50 -11.16
N ALA A 33 3.70 4.43 -10.39
CA ALA A 33 2.47 4.12 -9.69
C ALA A 33 2.13 5.17 -8.65
N VAL A 34 3.09 5.61 -7.82
CA VAL A 34 2.89 6.72 -6.86
C VAL A 34 2.47 8.01 -7.57
N ARG A 35 3.13 8.37 -8.67
CA ARG A 35 2.80 9.57 -9.44
C ARG A 35 1.41 9.51 -10.06
N ARG A 36 1.01 8.34 -10.56
CA ARG A 36 -0.33 8.12 -11.11
C ARG A 36 -1.39 8.08 -10.02
N ALA A 37 -1.13 7.40 -8.92
CA ALA A 37 -2.01 7.35 -7.75
C ALA A 37 -2.31 8.77 -7.24
N ARG A 38 -1.28 9.62 -7.11
CA ARG A 38 -1.47 11.04 -6.74
C ARG A 38 -2.41 11.79 -7.67
N ARG A 39 -2.21 11.62 -8.99
CA ARG A 39 -3.04 12.29 -10.00
C ARG A 39 -4.47 11.75 -10.02
N ALA A 40 -4.64 10.44 -9.95
CA ALA A 40 -5.94 9.78 -9.90
C ALA A 40 -6.69 10.14 -8.61
N LEU A 41 -6.02 10.17 -7.46
CA LEU A 41 -6.63 10.61 -6.20
C LEU A 41 -7.10 12.07 -6.27
N ALA A 42 -6.37 12.93 -6.98
CA ALA A 42 -6.76 14.32 -7.18
C ALA A 42 -7.95 14.49 -8.14
N ALA A 43 -8.14 13.57 -9.09
CA ALA A 43 -9.20 13.63 -10.09
C ALA A 43 -10.46 12.85 -9.66
N ASP A 44 -10.27 11.63 -9.15
CA ASP A 44 -11.29 10.60 -8.94
C ASP A 44 -11.52 10.31 -7.44
N GLY A 45 -10.79 10.98 -6.54
CA GLY A 45 -10.92 10.75 -5.10
C GLY A 45 -10.62 9.31 -4.70
N VAL A 46 -11.43 8.73 -3.82
CA VAL A 46 -11.24 7.36 -3.30
C VAL A 46 -11.43 6.27 -4.35
N ASP A 47 -12.00 6.59 -5.51
CA ASP A 47 -12.19 5.66 -6.62
C ASP A 47 -10.93 5.48 -7.48
N ALA A 48 -9.83 6.18 -7.16
CA ALA A 48 -8.55 6.06 -7.86
C ALA A 48 -8.05 4.61 -7.99
N VAL A 49 -7.64 4.22 -9.19
CA VAL A 49 -7.09 2.90 -9.49
C VAL A 49 -5.59 2.99 -9.80
N VAL A 50 -4.81 2.06 -9.24
CA VAL A 50 -3.40 1.90 -9.57
C VAL A 50 -3.24 0.70 -10.51
N ALA A 51 -2.64 0.92 -11.68
CA ALA A 51 -2.38 -0.15 -12.64
C ALA A 51 -1.43 -1.21 -12.05
N PRO A 52 -1.64 -2.50 -12.36
CA PRO A 52 -0.83 -3.58 -11.82
C PRO A 52 0.64 -3.46 -12.25
N PRO A 53 1.58 -4.01 -11.46
CA PRO A 53 2.97 -4.14 -11.88
C PRO A 53 3.11 -5.09 -13.08
N PRO A 54 4.20 -4.96 -13.87
CA PRO A 54 4.57 -6.02 -14.80
C PRO A 54 4.87 -7.31 -14.02
N ALA A 55 4.80 -8.47 -14.70
CA ALA A 55 5.16 -9.75 -14.11
C ALA A 55 6.60 -9.72 -13.57
N LEU A 56 6.72 -9.75 -12.24
CA LEU A 56 7.97 -9.65 -11.49
C LEU A 56 7.95 -10.66 -10.34
N PRO A 57 9.10 -11.11 -9.83
CA PRO A 57 9.16 -11.94 -8.62
C PRO A 57 8.74 -11.13 -7.38
N ALA A 58 8.07 -11.76 -6.41
CA ALA A 58 7.61 -11.06 -5.21
C ALA A 58 8.79 -10.51 -4.38
N GLY A 59 9.94 -11.19 -4.42
CA GLY A 59 11.21 -10.70 -3.86
C GLY A 59 11.67 -9.32 -4.38
N ALA A 60 11.18 -8.89 -5.55
CA ALA A 60 11.45 -7.54 -6.09
C ALA A 60 10.72 -6.43 -5.32
N ARG A 61 9.90 -6.76 -4.31
CA ARG A 61 9.28 -5.82 -3.36
C ARG A 61 10.30 -4.87 -2.74
N ARG A 62 11.56 -5.30 -2.61
CA ARG A 62 12.67 -4.45 -2.15
C ARG A 62 12.76 -3.13 -2.95
N GLY A 63 12.52 -3.18 -4.26
CA GLY A 63 12.51 -2.00 -5.13
C GLY A 63 11.33 -1.08 -4.84
N VAL A 64 10.14 -1.67 -4.65
CA VAL A 64 8.90 -0.96 -4.30
C VAL A 64 9.07 -0.24 -2.96
N GLU A 65 9.47 -0.97 -1.92
CA GLU A 65 9.71 -0.44 -0.57
C GLU A 65 10.76 0.69 -0.56
N ALA A 66 11.83 0.54 -1.34
CA ALA A 66 12.85 1.57 -1.47
C ALA A 66 12.31 2.87 -2.08
N VAL A 67 11.40 2.78 -3.04
CA VAL A 67 10.77 3.96 -3.63
C VAL A 67 9.78 4.59 -2.66
N LEU A 68 8.90 3.80 -2.04
CA LEU A 68 7.91 4.31 -1.08
C LEU A 68 8.60 5.03 0.09
N ARG A 69 9.75 4.51 0.58
CA ARG A 69 10.56 5.18 1.60
C ARG A 69 11.17 6.50 1.12
N ARG A 70 11.58 6.58 -0.15
CA ARG A 70 12.25 7.76 -0.72
C ARG A 70 11.28 8.86 -1.14
N THR A 71 10.10 8.51 -1.64
CA THR A 71 9.12 9.47 -2.14
C THR A 71 8.16 9.96 -1.06
N ALA A 72 8.15 9.30 0.11
CA ALA A 72 7.27 9.62 1.23
C ALA A 72 5.83 9.95 0.80
N PRO A 73 5.15 9.01 0.09
CA PRO A 73 3.78 9.24 -0.37
C PRO A 73 2.81 9.34 0.82
N THR A 74 1.61 9.87 0.59
CA THR A 74 0.57 9.85 1.62
C THR A 74 0.20 8.41 2.00
N CYS A 75 -0.43 8.22 3.16
CA CYS A 75 -0.87 6.89 3.60
C CYS A 75 -1.80 6.20 2.59
N LEU A 76 -2.69 6.97 1.95
CA LEU A 76 -3.59 6.45 0.92
C LEU A 76 -2.86 6.12 -0.39
N GLU A 77 -1.98 7.01 -0.88
CA GLU A 77 -1.13 6.74 -2.05
C GLU A 77 -0.30 5.46 -1.84
N ARG A 78 0.32 5.32 -0.66
CA ARG A 78 1.11 4.15 -0.28
C ARG A 78 0.26 2.89 -0.30
N SER A 79 -0.91 2.93 0.34
CA SER A 79 -1.78 1.76 0.50
C SER A 79 -2.29 1.27 -0.86
N LEU A 80 -2.70 2.18 -1.76
CA LEU A 80 -3.11 1.82 -3.12
C LEU A 80 -1.99 1.16 -3.93
N VAL A 81 -0.77 1.70 -3.86
CA VAL A 81 0.39 1.11 -4.56
C VAL A 81 0.72 -0.28 -4.01
N LEU A 82 0.68 -0.45 -2.70
CA LEU A 82 0.94 -1.75 -2.09
C LEU A 82 -0.19 -2.76 -2.35
N GLN A 83 -1.44 -2.32 -2.35
CA GLN A 83 -2.58 -3.15 -2.72
C GLN A 83 -2.38 -3.74 -4.12
N ALA A 84 -2.09 -2.90 -5.12
CA ALA A 84 -1.86 -3.35 -6.49
C ALA A 84 -0.64 -4.29 -6.61
N TRP A 85 0.42 -4.04 -5.84
CA TRP A 85 1.59 -4.93 -5.78
C TRP A 85 1.22 -6.30 -5.20
N LEU A 86 0.56 -6.33 -4.05
CA LEU A 86 0.21 -7.57 -3.34
C LEU A 86 -0.81 -8.39 -4.13
N ALA A 87 -1.80 -7.74 -4.75
CA ALA A 87 -2.77 -8.39 -5.63
C ALA A 87 -2.07 -9.13 -6.79
N ALA A 88 -1.09 -8.51 -7.44
CA ALA A 88 -0.29 -9.13 -8.50
C ALA A 88 0.56 -10.33 -8.03
N HIS A 89 0.77 -10.48 -6.72
CA HIS A 89 1.44 -11.62 -6.10
C HIS A 89 0.48 -12.57 -5.38
N GLY A 90 -0.81 -12.52 -5.70
CA GLY A 90 -1.81 -13.44 -5.17
C GLY A 90 -2.21 -13.18 -3.71
N VAL A 91 -1.84 -12.03 -3.15
CA VAL A 91 -2.22 -11.56 -1.82
C VAL A 91 -3.23 -10.42 -1.96
N PRO A 92 -4.52 -10.70 -2.24
CA PRO A 92 -5.53 -9.65 -2.31
C PRO A 92 -5.72 -9.04 -0.92
N CYS A 93 -5.55 -7.71 -0.83
CA CYS A 93 -5.70 -6.94 0.40
C CYS A 93 -6.70 -5.80 0.19
N GLU A 94 -7.37 -5.42 1.26
CA GLU A 94 -8.24 -4.24 1.28
C GLU A 94 -7.43 -3.03 1.77
N VAL A 95 -7.71 -1.84 1.24
CA VAL A 95 -7.26 -0.59 1.86
C VAL A 95 -8.35 -0.14 2.83
N VAL A 96 -7.99 0.01 4.10
CA VAL A 96 -8.87 0.50 5.15
C VAL A 96 -8.56 1.97 5.38
N VAL A 97 -9.59 2.82 5.45
CA VAL A 97 -9.48 4.24 5.79
C VAL A 97 -10.18 4.48 7.11
N GLY A 98 -9.49 5.14 8.03
CA GLY A 98 -10.01 5.45 9.35
C GLY A 98 -9.67 6.87 9.80
N VAL A 99 -10.40 7.32 10.81
CA VAL A 99 -10.21 8.62 11.46
C VAL A 99 -10.02 8.44 12.95
N ALA A 100 -9.06 9.15 13.53
CA ALA A 100 -8.89 9.22 14.98
C ALA A 100 -9.74 10.39 15.52
N GLY A 101 -10.57 10.09 16.52
CA GLY A 101 -11.34 11.12 17.24
C GLY A 101 -10.42 11.98 18.09
N SER A 102 -10.70 13.28 18.17
CA SER A 102 -9.94 14.20 19.00
C SER A 102 -10.43 14.13 20.44
N THR A 103 -9.69 13.45 21.31
CA THR A 103 -9.89 13.56 22.75
C THR A 103 -9.26 14.87 23.23
N GLY A 104 -10.02 15.97 23.15
CA GLY A 104 -9.72 17.21 23.86
C GLY A 104 -9.47 18.45 22.98
N GLY A 105 -10.33 19.44 23.17
CA GLY A 105 -10.02 20.87 23.08
C GLY A 105 -9.80 21.47 21.70
N ASP A 106 -8.74 21.09 20.99
CA ASP A 106 -8.17 21.93 19.92
C ASP A 106 -7.58 21.17 18.70
N GLY A 107 -7.63 19.84 18.63
CA GLY A 107 -6.91 19.07 17.59
C GLY A 107 -7.79 18.59 16.44
N GLY A 108 -7.46 18.89 15.18
CA GLY A 108 -8.25 18.48 14.00
C GLY A 108 -8.42 16.97 13.80
N VAL A 109 -9.36 16.60 12.91
CA VAL A 109 -9.60 15.21 12.47
C VAL A 109 -8.34 14.65 11.80
N ARG A 110 -7.78 13.56 12.35
CA ARG A 110 -6.64 12.85 11.75
C ARG A 110 -7.14 11.65 10.96
N ALA A 111 -6.96 11.67 9.64
CA ALA A 111 -7.26 10.54 8.77
C ALA A 111 -6.01 9.70 8.51
N HIS A 112 -6.19 8.39 8.41
CA HIS A 112 -5.14 7.43 8.08
C HIS A 112 -5.68 6.31 7.19
N ALA A 113 -4.82 5.75 6.34
CA ALA A 113 -5.14 4.61 5.50
C ALA A 113 -4.05 3.55 5.62
N TRP A 114 -4.46 2.29 5.77
CA TRP A 114 -3.58 1.13 5.94
C TRP A 114 -4.14 -0.07 5.17
N LEU A 115 -3.32 -1.10 4.96
CA LEU A 115 -3.82 -2.36 4.41
C LEU A 115 -4.43 -3.24 5.49
N ASP A 116 -5.44 -4.05 5.17
CA ASP A 116 -6.04 -4.98 6.14
C ASP A 116 -5.03 -6.01 6.70
N VAL A 117 -4.01 -6.39 5.92
CA VAL A 117 -2.85 -7.19 6.39
C VAL A 117 -2.01 -6.48 7.47
N GLU A 118 -2.11 -5.15 7.58
CA GLU A 118 -1.45 -4.30 8.57
C GLU A 118 -2.37 -3.99 9.77
N ALA A 119 -3.60 -4.52 9.84
CA ALA A 119 -4.58 -4.17 10.89
C ALA A 119 -4.11 -4.42 12.33
N HIS A 120 -3.10 -5.26 12.53
CA HIS A 120 -2.51 -5.55 13.84
C HIS A 120 -1.46 -4.52 14.28
N ASP A 121 -1.04 -3.61 13.38
CA ASP A 121 -0.09 -2.53 13.64
C ASP A 121 -0.65 -1.58 14.73
N PRO A 122 0.14 -1.19 15.74
CA PRO A 122 -0.24 -0.20 16.74
C PRO A 122 -0.86 1.07 16.15
N VAL A 123 -0.44 1.50 14.96
CA VAL A 123 -0.97 2.70 14.29
C VAL A 123 -2.44 2.52 13.94
N ALA A 124 -2.87 1.35 13.47
CA ALA A 124 -4.25 1.09 13.08
C ALA A 124 -5.24 1.11 14.27
N ARG A 125 -4.78 0.71 15.47
CA ARG A 125 -5.64 0.60 16.67
C ARG A 125 -6.18 1.94 17.17
N GLY A 126 -5.56 3.05 16.79
CA GLY A 126 -5.98 4.40 17.20
C GLY A 126 -7.05 5.04 16.31
N TYR A 127 -7.47 4.38 15.23
CA TYR A 127 -8.39 4.94 14.24
C TYR A 127 -9.70 4.16 14.21
N ARG A 128 -10.81 4.88 14.10
CA ARG A 128 -12.11 4.31 13.77
C ARG A 128 -12.23 4.21 12.26
N GLU A 129 -12.41 3.00 11.76
CA GLU A 129 -12.66 2.74 10.35
C GLU A 129 -13.94 3.47 9.88
N ILE A 130 -13.86 4.06 8.68
CA ILE A 130 -14.97 4.73 8.01
C ILE A 130 -15.20 4.24 6.57
N HIS A 131 -14.19 3.64 5.94
CA HIS A 131 -14.29 3.18 4.56
C HIS A 131 -13.30 2.05 4.25
N ARG A 132 -13.66 1.19 3.28
CA ARG A 132 -12.79 0.14 2.74
C ARG A 132 -12.81 0.15 1.23
N LEU A 133 -11.63 0.02 0.63
CA LEU A 133 -11.46 -0.19 -0.80
C LEU A 133 -11.13 -1.66 -1.05
N PRO A 134 -11.92 -2.35 -1.89
CA PRO A 134 -11.70 -3.76 -2.20
C PRO A 134 -10.37 -3.97 -2.93
N PRO A 135 -9.82 -5.20 -2.94
CA PRO A 135 -8.67 -5.55 -3.77
C PRO A 135 -8.92 -5.19 -5.24
N ARG A 136 -7.91 -4.63 -5.92
CA ARG A 136 -7.96 -4.23 -7.33
C ARG A 136 -6.75 -4.77 -8.08
#